data_AF-A0AAE2YBS7-F1
#
_entry.id   AF-A0AAE2YBS7-F1
#
_cell.length_a   1.000
_cell.length_b   1.000
_cell.length_c   1.000
_cell.angle_alpha   90.00
_cell.angle_beta   90.00
_cell.angle_gamma   90.00
#
_symmetry.space_group_name_H-M   'P 1'
#
loop_
_entity.id
_entity.type
_entity.pdbx_description
1 polymer ?
#
loop_
_entity_poly.entity_id
_entity_poly.type
_entity_poly.pdbx_seq_one_letter_code
_entity_poly.pdbx_strand_id
1 'polypeptide(L)' 'MSECPRCKGKSINLGQVTVAIGKTRGKRVNVNECVDCKLLFYEALKEE' A
#
# COMPACT_ATOMS: atom_id res chain seq x y z
N MET A 1 7.24 3.18 8.79
CA MET A 1 7.03 4.02 7.59
C MET A 1 7.67 3.30 6.43
N SER A 2 6.90 3.02 5.39
CA SER A 2 7.39 2.32 4.21
C SER A 2 8.14 3.30 3.30
N GLU A 3 9.11 2.80 2.52
CA GLU A 3 9.81 3.60 1.52
C GLU A 3 8.99 3.62 0.22
N CYS A 4 8.87 4.78 -0.44
CA CYS A 4 8.16 4.86 -1.71
C CYS A 4 8.89 4.02 -2.78
N PRO A 5 8.22 3.05 -3.42
CA PRO A 5 8.86 2.17 -4.40
C PRO A 5 9.27 2.90 -5.69
N ARG A 6 8.73 4.10 -5.94
CA ARG A 6 8.99 4.88 -7.16
C ARG A 6 10.11 5.89 -7.00
N CYS A 7 10.10 6.68 -5.93
CA CYS A 7 11.05 7.79 -5.75
C CYS A 7 11.93 7.65 -4.50
N LYS A 8 11.82 6.55 -3.75
CA LYS A 8 12.57 6.32 -2.50
C LYS A 8 12.31 7.34 -1.38
N GLY A 9 11.31 8.20 -1.56
CA GLY A 9 10.82 9.16 -0.57
C GLY A 9 10.04 8.50 0.58
N LYS A 10 9.64 9.33 1.56
CA LYS A 10 8.85 8.86 2.70
C LYS A 10 7.41 8.57 2.28
N SER A 11 6.82 7.54 2.87
CA SER A 11 5.39 7.25 2.74
C SER A 11 4.69 7.17 4.10
N ILE A 12 3.41 7.52 4.07
CA ILE A 12 2.49 7.42 5.20
C ILE A 12 1.48 6.30 4.95
N ASN A 13 1.11 5.59 6.01
CA ASN A 13 0.08 4.57 5.96
C ASN A 13 -1.28 5.24 6.14
N LEU A 14 -2.20 5.01 5.21
CA LEU A 14 -3.57 5.54 5.23
C LEU A 14 -4.57 4.57 5.85
N GLY A 15 -4.17 3.32 6.10
CA GLY A 15 -4.97 2.27 6.71
C GLY A 15 -4.93 0.96 5.95
N GLN A 16 -5.88 0.08 6.27
CA GLN A 16 -6.02 -1.25 5.68
C GLN A 16 -7.33 -1.37 4.91
N VAL A 17 -7.27 -1.97 3.72
CA VAL A 17 -8.46 -2.26 2.91
C VAL A 17 -8.36 -3.65 2.30
N THR A 18 -9.50 -4.20 1.91
CA THR A 18 -9.56 -5.41 1.06
C THR A 18 -9.64 -4.99 -0.39
N VAL A 19 -8.57 -5.23 -1.16
CA VAL A 19 -8.54 -4.96 -2.60
C VAL A 19 -8.97 -6.23 -3.35
N ALA A 20 -9.89 -6.09 -4.30
CA ALA A 20 -10.24 -7.17 -5.22
C ALA A 20 -9.08 -7.45 -6.18
N ILE A 21 -8.61 -8.70 -6.21
CA ILE A 21 -7.61 -9.19 -7.15
C ILE A 21 -8.32 -10.12 -8.14
N GLY A 22 -8.62 -9.60 -9.33
CA GLY A 22 -9.41 -10.30 -10.33
C GLY A 22 -10.89 -10.40 -9.93
N LYS A 23 -11.59 -11.42 -10.44
CA LYS A 23 -13.05 -11.54 -10.27
C LYS A 23 -13.48 -12.13 -8.93
N THR A 24 -12.68 -13.03 -8.35
CA THR A 24 -13.12 -13.87 -7.22
C THR A 24 -12.21 -13.79 -5.99
N ARG A 25 -11.01 -13.21 -6.11
CA ARG A 25 -10.05 -13.15 -5.00
C ARG A 25 -10.02 -11.73 -4.45
N GLY A 26 -9.84 -11.62 -3.14
CA GLY A 26 -9.54 -10.36 -2.47
C GLY A 26 -8.28 -10.53 -1.63
N LYS A 27 -7.52 -9.47 -1.45
CA LYS A 27 -6.37 -9.45 -0.54
C LYS A 27 -6.46 -8.25 0.37
N ARG A 28 -6.26 -8.50 1.66
CA ARG A 28 -6.15 -7.44 2.66
C ARG A 28 -4.75 -6.84 2.58
N VAL A 29 -4.68 -5.52 2.44
CA VAL A 29 -3.43 -4.79 2.19
C VAL A 29 -3.39 -3.50 3.00
N ASN A 30 -2.19 -3.04 3.30
CA ASN A 30 -1.93 -1.67 3.74
C ASN A 30 -1.97 -0.73 2.52
N VAL A 31 -2.65 0.40 2.66
CA VAL A 31 -2.64 1.48 1.67
C VAL A 31 -1.63 2.52 2.14
N ASN A 32 -0.65 2.84 1.30
CA ASN A 32 0.35 3.86 1.59
C ASN A 32 0.33 4.95 0.52
N GLU A 33 0.60 6.20 0.93
CA GLU A 33 0.78 7.34 0.04
C GLU A 33 2.18 7.94 0.25
N CYS A 34 2.91 8.17 -0.84
CA CYS A 34 4.17 8.90 -0.80
C CYS A 34 3.91 10.40 -0.66
N VAL A 35 4.55 11.04 0.34
CA VAL A 35 4.37 12.47 0.60
C VAL A 35 4.94 13.33 -0.54
N ASP A 36 6.01 12.87 -1.19
CA ASP A 36 6.75 13.61 -2.20
C ASP A 36 6.12 13.50 -3.60
N CYS A 37 5.94 12.28 -4.10
CA CYS A 37 5.47 12.04 -5.48
C CYS A 37 3.98 11.68 -5.58
N LYS A 38 3.25 11.66 -4.45
CA LYS A 38 1.82 11.32 -4.35
C LYS A 38 1.43 9.96 -4.92
N LEU A 39 2.39 9.03 -5.05
CA LEU A 39 2.09 7.66 -5.44
C LEU A 39 1.30 6.97 -4.31
N LEU A 40 0.14 6.45 -4.68
CA LEU A 40 -0.64 5.50 -3.89
C LEU A 40 -0.22 4.07 -4.25
N PHE A 41 0.15 3.27 -3.24
CA PHE A 41 0.58 1.89 -3.43
C PHE A 41 0.13 0.97 -2.29
N TYR A 42 0.04 -0.32 -2.60
CA TYR A 42 -0.45 -1.34 -1.68
C TYR A 42 0.68 -2.26 -1.23
N GLU A 43 0.73 -2.54 0.07
CA GLU A 43 1.66 -3.52 0.64
C GLU A 43 0.87 -4.66 1.29
N ALA A 44 1.37 -5.89 1.14
CA ALA A 44 0.77 -7.02 1.83
C ALA A 44 0.86 -6.84 3.35
N LEU A 45 -0.19 -7.26 4.07
CA LEU A 45 -0.07 -7.45 5.51
C LEU A 45 0.91 -8.60 5.76
N LYS A 46 1.88 -8.41 6.66
CA LYS A 46 2.65 -9.55 7.17
C LYS A 46 1.69 -10.37 8.02
N GLU A 47 1.56 -11.66 7.72
CA GLU A 47 0.94 -12.62 8.64
C GLU A 47 1.84 -12.71 9.88
N GLU A 48 1.25 -12.63 11.07
CA GLU A 48 1.94 -12.80 12.36
C GLU A 48 2.41 -14.25 12.55
#